data_AF-A0A1V4W747-F1
#
_entry.id   AF-A0A1V4W747-F1
#
_cell.length_a   1.000
_cell.length_b   1.000
_cell.length_c   1.000
_cell.angle_alpha   90.00
_cell.angle_beta   90.00
_cell.angle_gamma   90.00
#
_symmetry.space_group_name_H-M   'P 1'
#
loop_
_entity.id
_entity.type
_entity.pdbx_description
1 polymer ?
#
loop_
_entity_poly.entity_id
_entity_poly.type
_entity_poly.pdbx_seq_one_letter_code
_entity_poly.pdbx_strand_id
1 'polypeptide(L)'
;MSADLLRITKTKKTELLFLSLFLRILKIGGRCASIVPDGVLFGSSKAHKEIRKEIIEKHRLEAVISMPGGVFKPYAGVSTAVIIFTKTGAGGTDKVWFYDMQADGYSLDDKRNTIKENDIDDIITRFHNLAGEEGRKRTEKSFLVPKEELWPITMIYR
;
A
#
# COMPACT_ATOMS: atom_id res chain seq x y z
N MET A 1 -0.57 15.40 22.30
CA MET A 1 -0.20 14.38 21.29
C MET A 1 -1.20 14.24 20.13
N SER A 2 -2.52 14.28 20.35
CA SER A 2 -3.52 14.02 19.27
C SER A 2 -3.79 15.18 18.30
N ALA A 3 -3.62 16.44 18.71
CA ALA A 3 -3.97 17.60 17.88
C ALA A 3 -3.11 17.72 16.60
N ASP A 4 -1.84 17.32 16.64
CA ASP A 4 -0.94 17.39 15.48
C ASP A 4 -1.23 16.32 14.42
N LEU A 5 -1.71 15.14 14.83
CA LEU A 5 -2.08 14.05 13.90
C LEU A 5 -3.29 14.46 13.04
N LEU A 6 -4.23 15.19 13.64
CA LEU A 6 -5.41 15.72 12.96
C LEU A 6 -5.08 16.79 11.92
N ARG A 7 -3.86 17.35 11.92
CA ARG A 7 -3.41 18.30 10.89
C ARG A 7 -3.09 17.60 9.56
N ILE A 8 -2.66 16.35 9.60
CA ILE A 8 -2.38 15.54 8.41
C ILE A 8 -3.69 14.96 7.86
N THR A 9 -4.52 14.38 8.73
CA THR A 9 -5.79 13.79 8.33
C THR A 9 -6.79 13.87 9.49
N LYS A 10 -7.89 14.58 9.29
CA LYS A 10 -8.92 14.75 10.33
C LYS A 10 -9.84 13.53 10.36
N THR A 11 -9.58 12.58 11.26
CA THR A 11 -10.34 11.33 11.34
C THR A 11 -10.29 10.68 12.73
N LYS A 12 -11.25 9.78 12.99
CA LYS A 12 -11.25 8.86 14.15
C LYS A 12 -10.88 7.43 13.76
N LYS A 13 -10.65 7.17 12.47
CA LYS A 13 -10.26 5.87 11.93
C LYS A 13 -8.81 5.58 12.28
N THR A 14 -8.59 4.58 13.13
CA THR A 14 -7.28 4.23 13.68
C THR A 14 -6.27 3.90 12.58
N GLU A 15 -6.70 3.24 11.50
CA GLU A 15 -5.87 2.88 10.35
C GLU A 15 -5.22 4.10 9.68
N LEU A 16 -5.95 5.21 9.55
CA LEU A 16 -5.44 6.45 8.97
C LEU A 16 -4.59 7.25 9.97
N LEU A 17 -4.92 7.15 11.25
CA LEU A 17 -4.14 7.76 12.34
C LEU A 17 -2.76 7.12 12.47
N PHE A 18 -2.64 5.81 12.27
CA PHE A 18 -1.34 5.13 12.26
C PHE A 18 -0.45 5.61 11.12
N LEU A 19 -0.97 5.75 9.90
CA LEU A 19 -0.19 6.31 8.79
C LEU A 19 0.28 7.74 9.07
N SER A 20 -0.62 8.57 9.62
CA SER A 20 -0.27 9.94 10.05
C SER A 20 0.82 9.93 11.13
N LEU A 21 0.78 8.94 12.05
CA LEU A 21 1.80 8.76 13.08
C LEU A 21 3.13 8.32 12.48
N PHE A 22 3.14 7.36 11.56
CA PHE A 22 4.37 6.91 10.89
C PHE A 22 5.05 8.07 10.17
N LEU A 23 4.30 8.85 9.38
CA LEU A 23 4.82 10.06 8.75
C LEU A 23 5.39 11.06 9.76
N ARG A 24 4.77 11.21 10.94
CA ARG A 24 5.29 12.09 11.99
C ARG A 24 6.62 11.58 12.56
N ILE A 25 6.70 10.31 12.96
CA ILE A 25 7.84 9.76 13.71
C ILE A 25 9.03 9.39 12.82
N LEU A 26 8.81 9.13 11.54
CA LEU A 26 9.90 8.89 10.60
C LEU A 26 10.78 10.14 10.48
N LYS A 27 12.10 9.92 10.43
CA LYS A 27 13.05 10.95 10.00
C LYS A 27 12.91 11.16 8.49
N ILE A 28 13.34 12.33 7.99
CA ILE A 28 13.46 12.54 6.54
C ILE A 28 14.44 11.51 5.97
N GLY A 29 14.08 10.88 4.86
CA GLY A 29 14.78 9.72 4.28
C GLY A 29 14.38 8.38 4.90
N GLY A 30 13.60 8.36 5.98
CA GLY A 30 13.10 7.14 6.60
C GLY A 30 12.03 6.46 5.75
N ARG A 31 12.15 5.13 5.59
CA ARG A 31 11.23 4.28 4.82
C ARG A 31 10.29 3.53 5.77
N CYS A 32 9.05 3.34 5.34
CA CYS A 32 8.04 2.56 6.04
C CYS A 32 7.40 1.57 5.08
N ALA A 33 7.23 0.33 5.54
CA ALA A 33 6.31 -0.64 4.97
C ALA A 33 5.24 -0.91 6.04
N SER A 34 3.96 -0.74 5.70
CA SER A 34 2.85 -0.96 6.62
C SER A 34 1.78 -1.80 5.97
N ILE A 35 1.23 -2.76 6.72
CA ILE A 35 0.01 -3.47 6.32
C ILE A 35 -1.18 -2.57 6.65
N VAL A 36 -2.07 -2.39 5.69
CA VAL A 36 -3.29 -1.59 5.82
C VAL A 36 -4.48 -2.33 5.21
N PRO A 37 -5.71 -2.14 5.68
CA PRO A 37 -6.89 -2.65 4.98
C PRO A 37 -7.08 -1.89 3.66
N ASP A 38 -7.67 -2.56 2.66
CA ASP A 38 -7.96 -1.98 1.33
C ASP A 38 -8.73 -0.66 1.38
N GLY A 39 -9.52 -0.46 2.43
CA GLY A 39 -10.21 0.81 2.70
C GLY A 39 -9.26 2.01 2.73
N VAL A 40 -7.99 1.84 3.15
CA VAL A 40 -6.97 2.89 3.10
C VAL A 40 -6.67 3.31 1.66
N LEU A 41 -6.59 2.34 0.74
CA LEU A 41 -6.27 2.56 -0.67
C LEU A 41 -7.47 3.13 -1.45
N PHE A 42 -8.68 2.65 -1.18
CA PHE A 42 -9.86 2.95 -2.03
C PHE A 42 -10.94 3.79 -1.35
N GLY A 43 -10.83 4.01 -0.04
CA GLY A 43 -11.82 4.75 0.72
C GLY A 43 -12.08 6.14 0.12
N SER A 44 -13.36 6.48 -0.04
CA SER A 44 -13.81 7.70 -0.74
C SER A 44 -14.01 8.90 0.19
N SER A 45 -14.02 8.69 1.51
CA SER A 45 -14.18 9.77 2.48
C SER A 45 -13.03 10.78 2.35
N LYS A 46 -13.28 12.03 2.76
CA LYS A 46 -12.26 13.10 2.78
C LYS A 46 -10.96 12.67 3.45
N ALA A 47 -11.01 12.03 4.62
CA ALA A 47 -9.82 11.60 5.36
C ALA A 47 -8.93 10.61 4.57
N HIS A 48 -9.54 9.59 3.96
CA HIS A 48 -8.83 8.63 3.10
C HIS A 48 -8.16 9.31 1.91
N LYS A 49 -8.84 10.27 1.26
CA LYS A 49 -8.27 11.05 0.16
C LYS A 49 -7.12 11.93 0.62
N GLU A 50 -7.23 12.57 1.79
CA GLU A 50 -6.21 13.43 2.37
C GLU A 50 -4.91 12.68 2.68
N ILE A 51 -4.98 11.53 3.38
CA ILE A 51 -3.76 10.79 3.71
C ILE A 51 -3.05 10.25 2.47
N ARG A 52 -3.81 9.76 1.47
CA ARG A 52 -3.22 9.30 0.21
C ARG A 52 -2.56 10.44 -0.54
N LYS A 53 -3.23 11.60 -0.61
CA LYS A 53 -2.66 12.81 -1.21
C LYS A 53 -1.40 13.26 -0.48
N GLU A 54 -1.39 13.23 0.86
CA GLU A 54 -0.20 13.58 1.65
C GLU A 54 0.99 12.69 1.27
N ILE A 55 0.78 11.36 1.24
CA ILE A 55 1.83 10.39 0.93
C ILE A 55 2.32 10.56 -0.51
N ILE A 56 1.43 10.70 -1.49
CA ILE A 56 1.80 10.78 -2.92
C ILE A 56 2.44 12.13 -3.26
N GLU A 57 1.91 13.24 -2.74
CA GLU A 57 2.34 14.58 -3.13
C GLU A 57 3.55 15.08 -2.34
N LYS A 58 3.60 14.80 -1.03
CA LYS A 58 4.67 15.33 -0.16
C LYS A 58 5.73 14.31 0.21
N HIS A 59 5.46 13.03 -0.05
CA HIS A 59 6.38 11.95 0.21
C HIS A 59 6.60 11.13 -1.07
N ARG A 60 7.38 10.06 -0.96
CA ARG A 60 7.61 9.13 -2.06
C ARG A 60 6.89 7.83 -1.78
N LEU A 61 5.76 7.61 -2.46
CA LEU A 61 5.12 6.30 -2.52
C LEU A 61 5.91 5.44 -3.51
N GLU A 62 6.32 4.24 -3.09
CA GLU A 62 7.18 3.36 -3.89
C GLU A 62 6.40 2.15 -4.39
N ALA A 63 5.61 1.53 -3.51
CA ALA A 63 4.83 0.35 -3.90
C ALA A 63 3.55 0.16 -3.08
N VAL A 64 2.62 -0.55 -3.68
CA VAL A 64 1.41 -1.10 -3.07
C VAL A 64 1.29 -2.57 -3.48
N ILE A 65 1.33 -3.47 -2.52
CA ILE A 65 1.19 -4.91 -2.74
C ILE A 65 -0.16 -5.32 -2.15
N SER A 66 -1.13 -5.60 -3.00
CA SER A 66 -2.44 -6.11 -2.58
C SER A 66 -2.31 -7.56 -2.14
N MET A 67 -3.00 -7.91 -1.06
CA MET A 67 -3.05 -9.23 -0.47
C MET A 67 -4.51 -9.68 -0.37
N PRO A 68 -4.82 -10.93 -0.75
CA PRO A 68 -6.18 -11.40 -0.83
C PRO A 68 -6.79 -11.57 0.55
N GLY A 69 -8.12 -11.47 0.63
CA GLY A 69 -8.85 -11.79 1.84
C GLY A 69 -8.54 -13.21 2.30
N GLY A 70 -8.18 -13.37 3.57
CA GLY A 70 -7.82 -14.66 4.16
C GLY A 70 -6.35 -14.81 4.55
N VAL A 71 -5.46 -13.92 4.08
CA VAL A 71 -4.04 -13.89 4.50
C VAL A 71 -3.86 -13.68 6.01
N PHE A 72 -4.86 -13.13 6.70
CA PHE A 72 -4.83 -12.94 8.16
C PHE A 72 -5.91 -13.74 8.89
N LYS A 73 -6.56 -14.72 8.25
CA LYS A 73 -7.48 -15.63 8.93
C LYS A 73 -6.74 -16.51 9.94
N PRO A 74 -7.42 -16.91 11.04
CA PRO A 74 -8.84 -16.67 11.35
C PRO A 74 -9.16 -15.29 11.95
N TYR A 75 -8.15 -14.43 12.14
CA TYR A 75 -8.32 -13.15 12.85
C TYR A 75 -8.94 -12.03 11.99
N ALA A 76 -8.61 -12.00 10.69
CA ALA A 76 -9.16 -11.04 9.74
C ALA A 76 -9.39 -11.65 8.36
N GLY A 77 -10.62 -11.54 7.86
CA GLY A 77 -11.01 -12.04 6.54
C GLY A 77 -11.01 -11.00 5.42
N VAL A 78 -10.75 -9.73 5.73
CA VAL A 78 -10.73 -8.64 4.74
C VAL A 78 -9.44 -8.65 3.92
N SER A 79 -9.52 -8.17 2.68
CA SER A 79 -8.34 -7.88 1.87
C SER A 79 -7.53 -6.73 2.48
N THR A 80 -6.23 -6.81 2.31
CA THR A 80 -5.25 -5.88 2.89
C THR A 80 -4.16 -5.61 1.88
N ALA A 81 -3.32 -4.61 2.12
CA ALA A 81 -2.17 -4.32 1.29
C ALA A 81 -0.97 -3.90 2.11
N VAL A 82 0.23 -4.17 1.60
CA VAL A 82 1.46 -3.54 2.07
C VAL A 82 1.65 -2.24 1.30
N ILE A 83 1.67 -1.11 2.01
CA ILE A 83 2.06 0.18 1.44
C ILE A 83 3.51 0.48 1.82
N ILE A 84 4.33 0.84 0.82
CA ILE A 84 5.75 1.17 1.02
C ILE A 84 6.00 2.61 0.59
N PHE A 85 6.46 3.45 1.51
CA PHE A 85 6.76 4.85 1.24
C PHE A 85 7.99 5.35 2.01
N THR A 86 8.62 6.39 1.49
CA THR A 86 9.72 7.11 2.13
C THR A 86 9.30 8.53 2.47
N LYS A 87 9.54 8.96 3.71
CA LYS A 87 9.29 10.33 4.14
C LYS A 87 10.35 11.26 3.54
N THR A 88 9.97 12.04 2.53
CA THR A 88 10.85 13.05 1.94
C THR A 88 10.50 14.47 2.40
N GLY A 89 9.19 14.81 2.45
CA GLY A 89 8.72 16.15 2.79
C GLY A 89 8.76 17.13 1.60
N ALA A 90 9.22 16.68 0.44
CA ALA A 90 9.34 17.44 -0.80
C ALA A 90 8.73 16.71 -2.01
N GLY A 91 8.01 15.61 -1.79
CA GLY A 91 7.51 14.74 -2.85
C GLY A 91 8.56 13.74 -3.34
N GLY A 92 8.50 13.37 -4.61
CA GLY A 92 9.43 12.40 -5.22
C GLY A 92 8.80 11.07 -5.61
N THR A 93 7.48 10.92 -5.50
CA THR A 93 6.73 9.88 -6.22
C THR A 93 6.82 10.17 -7.71
N ASP A 94 7.31 9.21 -8.50
CA ASP A 94 7.34 9.25 -9.97
C ASP A 94 6.43 8.14 -10.51
N LYS A 95 6.84 6.88 -10.32
CA LYS A 95 6.01 5.71 -10.57
C LYS A 95 5.80 4.93 -9.28
N VAL A 96 4.62 4.33 -9.14
CA VAL A 96 4.28 3.44 -8.03
C VAL A 96 4.14 2.04 -8.57
N TRP A 97 4.82 1.09 -7.94
CA TRP A 97 4.73 -0.31 -8.30
C TRP A 97 3.54 -0.97 -7.61
N PHE A 98 2.71 -1.64 -8.40
CA PHE A 98 1.57 -2.40 -7.94
C PHE A 98 1.85 -3.89 -8.13
N TYR A 99 1.49 -4.69 -7.13
CA TYR A 99 1.56 -6.15 -7.20
C TYR A 99 0.26 -6.75 -6.65
N ASP A 100 -0.33 -7.69 -7.38
CA ASP A 100 -1.51 -8.44 -6.97
C ASP A 100 -1.12 -9.85 -6.49
N MET A 101 -0.99 -9.98 -5.17
CA MET A 101 -0.65 -11.24 -4.53
C MET A 101 -1.83 -12.19 -4.54
N GLN A 102 -1.60 -13.46 -4.90
CA GLN A 102 -2.62 -14.50 -4.92
C GLN A 102 -2.50 -15.46 -3.73
N ALA A 103 -1.28 -15.71 -3.24
CA ALA A 103 -1.04 -16.64 -2.15
C ALA A 103 0.23 -16.32 -1.36
N ASP A 104 0.21 -16.61 -0.05
CA ASP A 104 1.32 -16.41 0.90
C ASP A 104 1.99 -17.72 1.34
N GLY A 105 1.74 -18.82 0.62
CA GLY A 105 2.15 -20.16 1.03
C GLY A 105 1.14 -20.87 1.93
N TYR A 106 -0.02 -20.27 2.22
CA TYR A 106 -1.11 -20.89 2.99
C TYR A 106 -2.47 -20.76 2.31
N SER A 107 -3.39 -21.69 2.59
CA SER A 107 -4.80 -21.58 2.20
C SER A 107 -5.42 -20.31 2.79
N LEU A 108 -6.39 -19.72 2.08
CA LEU A 108 -7.11 -18.49 2.50
C LEU A 108 -8.37 -18.78 3.33
N ASP A 109 -8.44 -19.97 3.92
CA ASP A 109 -9.49 -20.40 4.84
C ASP A 109 -9.03 -20.26 6.30
N ASP A 110 -9.92 -20.54 7.26
CA ASP A 110 -9.60 -20.38 8.68
C ASP A 110 -8.54 -21.37 9.17
N LYS A 111 -8.29 -22.44 8.42
CA LYS A 111 -7.33 -23.49 8.78
C LYS A 111 -5.90 -23.10 8.45
N ARG A 112 -5.69 -22.23 7.43
CA ARG A 112 -4.36 -21.78 6.98
C ARG A 112 -3.38 -22.95 6.81
N ASN A 113 -3.77 -23.96 6.06
CA ASN A 113 -2.89 -25.09 5.75
C ASN A 113 -1.82 -24.65 4.75
N THR A 114 -0.61 -25.18 4.86
CA THR A 114 0.47 -24.92 3.91
C THR A 114 0.10 -25.39 2.50
N ILE A 115 0.39 -24.57 1.49
CA ILE A 115 0.21 -24.88 0.06
C ILE A 115 1.49 -24.56 -0.70
N LYS A 116 1.56 -24.96 -1.98
CA LYS A 116 2.75 -24.74 -2.81
C LYS A 116 2.81 -23.31 -3.36
N GLU A 117 1.65 -22.72 -3.62
CA GLU A 117 1.51 -21.39 -4.20
C GLU A 117 1.96 -20.34 -3.20
N ASN A 118 3.00 -19.58 -3.57
CA ASN A 118 3.56 -18.54 -2.73
C ASN A 118 4.20 -17.46 -3.62
N ASP A 119 3.73 -16.23 -3.45
CA ASP A 119 4.17 -15.09 -4.24
C ASP A 119 5.29 -14.28 -3.55
N ILE A 120 5.61 -14.57 -2.29
CA ILE A 120 6.53 -13.75 -1.49
C ILE A 120 7.90 -13.61 -2.15
N ASP A 121 8.47 -14.70 -2.68
CA ASP A 121 9.78 -14.68 -3.33
C ASP A 121 9.76 -13.89 -4.65
N ASP A 122 8.67 -13.99 -5.42
CA ASP A 122 8.46 -13.22 -6.65
C ASP A 122 8.28 -11.73 -6.35
N ILE A 123 7.53 -11.39 -5.29
CA ILE A 123 7.39 -10.01 -4.79
C ILE A 123 8.76 -9.43 -4.43
N ILE A 124 9.55 -10.14 -3.63
CA ILE A 124 10.88 -9.68 -3.20
C ILE A 124 11.80 -9.49 -4.41
N THR A 125 11.79 -10.45 -5.33
CA THR A 125 12.65 -10.43 -6.53
C THR A 125 12.31 -9.24 -7.43
N ARG A 126 11.03 -9.03 -7.73
CA ARG A 126 10.59 -7.93 -8.61
C ARG A 126 10.71 -6.57 -7.95
N PHE A 127 10.43 -6.48 -6.65
CA PHE A 127 10.56 -5.22 -5.92
C PHE A 127 12.01 -4.70 -5.90
N HIS A 128 13.00 -5.60 -5.88
CA HIS A 128 14.41 -5.22 -5.99
C HIS A 128 14.85 -4.92 -7.43
N ASN A 129 14.02 -5.21 -8.44
CA ASN A 129 14.30 -4.98 -9.85
C ASN A 129 13.13 -4.26 -10.56
N LEU A 130 12.72 -3.09 -10.03
CA LEU A 130 11.61 -2.32 -10.59
C LEU A 130 11.84 -1.87 -12.04
N ALA A 131 13.10 -1.73 -12.48
CA ALA A 131 13.41 -1.43 -13.89
C ALA A 131 12.92 -2.53 -14.84
N GLY A 132 12.87 -3.79 -14.37
CA GLY A 132 12.30 -4.92 -15.12
C GLY A 132 10.77 -4.92 -15.19
N GLU A 133 10.11 -4.01 -14.48
CA GLU A 133 8.64 -3.90 -14.43
C GLU A 133 8.11 -2.81 -15.38
N GLU A 134 9.00 -2.15 -16.11
CA GLU A 134 8.65 -1.16 -17.13
C GLU A 134 7.91 -1.82 -18.31
N GLY A 135 6.87 -1.14 -18.80
CA GLY A 135 6.08 -1.61 -19.95
C GLY A 135 5.08 -2.74 -19.67
N ARG A 136 5.01 -3.24 -18.43
CA ARG A 136 4.01 -4.23 -18.02
C ARG A 136 2.60 -3.64 -18.07
N LYS A 137 1.64 -4.44 -18.52
CA LYS A 137 0.23 -4.04 -18.62
C LYS A 137 -0.43 -4.11 -17.26
N ARG A 138 -1.43 -3.25 -17.02
CA ARG A 138 -2.24 -3.25 -15.78
C ARG A 138 -3.02 -4.55 -15.52
N THR A 139 -3.18 -5.40 -16.53
CA THR A 139 -3.80 -6.73 -16.42
C THR A 139 -2.83 -7.80 -15.95
N GLU A 140 -1.54 -7.49 -15.88
CA GLU A 140 -0.54 -8.40 -15.36
C GLU A 140 -0.50 -8.35 -13.84
N LYS A 141 0.13 -9.38 -13.26
CA LYS A 141 0.29 -9.54 -11.81
C LYS A 141 0.96 -8.33 -11.13
N SER A 142 1.82 -7.64 -11.87
CA SER A 142 2.52 -6.46 -11.38
C SER A 142 2.80 -5.48 -12.51
N PHE A 143 2.78 -4.19 -12.18
CA PHE A 143 2.95 -3.09 -13.13
C PHE A 143 3.31 -1.78 -12.42
N LEU A 144 3.91 -0.86 -13.17
CA LEU A 144 4.19 0.50 -12.72
C LEU A 144 3.09 1.45 -13.17
N VAL A 145 2.70 2.38 -12.28
CA VAL A 145 1.74 3.46 -12.60
C VAL A 145 2.40 4.82 -12.38
N PRO A 146 2.46 5.69 -13.40
CA PRO A 146 2.91 7.07 -13.24
C PRO A 146 2.06 7.86 -12.25
N LYS A 147 2.67 8.77 -11.50
CA LYS A 147 2.02 9.59 -10.47
C LYS A 147 0.77 10.31 -11.02
N GLU A 148 0.85 10.80 -12.25
CA GLU A 148 -0.21 11.55 -12.92
C GLU A 148 -1.48 10.72 -13.11
N GLU A 149 -1.32 9.40 -13.27
CA GLU A 149 -2.41 8.44 -13.46
C GLU A 149 -2.95 7.89 -12.14
N LEU A 150 -2.35 8.25 -11.00
CA LEU A 150 -2.84 7.81 -9.69
C LEU A 150 -4.15 8.47 -9.32
N TRP A 151 -4.57 9.59 -9.94
CA TRP A 151 -5.81 10.27 -9.56
C TRP A 151 -6.88 10.23 -10.66
N PRO A 152 -8.11 9.73 -10.37
CA PRO A 152 -8.61 9.20 -9.10
C PRO A 152 -8.24 7.72 -8.87
N ILE A 153 -7.62 7.40 -7.72
CA ILE A 153 -7.07 6.07 -7.31
C ILE A 153 -8.03 4.88 -7.52
N THR A 154 -9.34 5.14 -7.62
CA THR A 154 -10.36 4.15 -7.95
C THR A 154 -10.14 3.41 -9.28
N MET A 155 -9.27 3.90 -10.17
CA MET A 155 -9.01 3.31 -11.50
C MET A 155 -7.77 2.40 -11.57
N ILE A 156 -7.08 2.11 -10.46
CA ILE A 156 -5.85 1.29 -10.51
C ILE A 156 -6.16 -0.22 -10.45
N TYR A 157 -7.33 -0.61 -9.93
CA TYR A 157 -7.71 -2.02 -9.72
C TYR A 157 -9.04 -2.40 -10.41
N ARG A 158 -9.40 -1.73 -11.51
CA ARG A 158 -10.54 -2.09 -12.37
C ARG A 158 -10.13 -2.09 -13.82
#